data_AF-A0AA36FXE9-F1
#
_entry.id   AF-A0AA36FXE9-F1
#
_cell.length_a   1.000
_cell.length_b   1.000
_cell.length_c   1.000
_cell.angle_alpha   90.00
_cell.angle_beta   90.00
_cell.angle_gamma   90.00
#
_symmetry.space_group_name_H-M   'P 1'
#
loop_
_entity.id
_entity.type
_entity.pdbx_description
1 polymer ?
#
loop_
_entity_poly.entity_id
_entity_poly.type
_entity_poly.pdbx_seq_one_letter_code
_entity_poly.pdbx_strand_id
1 'polypeptide(L)'
;AFMIYDQYRKKSQLFKTNVLLIPLGDDFRYQDDFEWDNQHDNYKRLFDYMNNRPEWNVKARFGTLADYFDALESRLKEERKQLPILSGDFFTYADRDDHYWSGYFTSRPFYKHMDRVLQHYLRTAEISYSLARIDGGGDLDDGVLSKLVEVRRALSLFQHHDGVTGTAKAAVVNDYGEKMLSALKRAEEVTTIAIGSLLGNKSRISMSFDEFRAKQDAMPEARVFEADSSLLLFNTLAHARAEVACIQVASPNIRIKRSDGTPPEQQLAPVLGHRGGRVHSQPGRFELCFWAEVSALASEVFELHWMDEPSTAELVLVKGRAKPEGLDDFFEFEQSSGSVELSNSLLTAVFSGNTGFLKVIFWH
;
A
#
# COMPACT_ATOMS: atom_id res chain seq x y z
N ALA A 1 -7.49 38.98 32.24
CA ALA A 1 -6.01 38.97 32.18
C ALA A 1 -5.36 38.10 33.27
N PHE A 2 -5.60 38.34 34.57
CA PHE A 2 -4.92 37.56 35.62
C PHE A 2 -5.17 36.04 35.52
N MET A 3 -6.41 35.63 35.26
CA MET A 3 -6.77 34.22 35.13
C MET A 3 -5.98 33.47 34.04
N ILE A 4 -5.84 34.06 32.84
CA ILE A 4 -5.09 33.43 31.74
C ILE A 4 -3.58 33.43 32.00
N TYR A 5 -3.06 34.49 32.62
CA TYR A 5 -1.67 34.55 33.06
C TYR A 5 -1.33 33.47 34.10
N ASP A 6 -2.22 33.25 35.07
CA ASP A 6 -2.07 32.16 36.05
C ASP A 6 -2.02 30.78 35.37
N GLN A 7 -2.88 30.54 34.37
CA GLN A 7 -2.82 29.30 33.57
C GLN A 7 -1.50 29.15 32.81
N TYR A 8 -0.96 30.23 32.24
CA TYR A 8 0.35 30.19 31.57
C TYR A 8 1.48 29.86 32.54
N ARG A 9 1.47 30.43 33.75
CA ARG A 9 2.45 30.09 34.79
C ARG A 9 2.34 28.64 35.25
N LYS A 10 1.12 28.13 35.43
CA LYS A 10 0.90 26.71 35.78
C LYS A 10 1.45 25.80 34.69
N LYS A 11 1.16 26.08 33.41
CA LYS A 11 1.70 25.31 32.28
C LYS A 11 3.23 25.38 32.21
N SER A 12 3.84 26.54 32.46
CA SER A 12 5.30 26.70 32.40
C SER A 12 6.04 25.85 33.43
N GLN A 13 5.41 25.48 34.55
CA GLN A 13 6.01 24.59 35.55
C GLN A 13 6.27 23.17 35.01
N LEU A 14 5.65 22.79 33.90
CA LEU A 14 5.83 21.48 33.26
C LEU A 14 7.04 21.44 32.31
N PHE A 15 7.71 22.58 32.06
CA PHE A 15 8.80 22.70 31.09
C PHE A 15 10.10 23.21 31.75
N LYS A 16 11.24 22.92 31.12
CA LYS A 16 12.57 23.24 31.67
C LYS A 16 13.01 24.70 31.45
N THR A 17 12.32 25.47 30.63
CA THR A 17 12.70 26.83 30.23
C THR A 17 11.55 27.82 30.47
N ASN A 18 11.85 29.11 30.40
CA ASN A 18 10.87 30.19 30.50
C ASN A 18 10.22 30.56 29.15
N VAL A 19 10.34 29.70 28.14
CA VAL A 19 9.73 29.88 26.81
C VAL A 19 8.54 28.93 26.72
N LEU A 20 7.34 29.48 26.55
CA LEU A 20 6.10 28.71 26.62
C LEU A 20 5.34 28.75 25.29
N LEU A 21 4.99 27.57 24.77
CA LEU A 21 4.09 27.43 23.63
C LEU A 21 2.64 27.34 24.10
N ILE A 22 1.78 28.23 23.60
CA ILE A 22 0.33 28.20 23.80
C ILE A 22 -0.34 28.10 22.43
N PRO A 23 -0.72 26.89 21.99
CA PRO A 23 -1.55 26.73 20.79
C PRO A 23 -2.89 27.46 20.99
N LEU A 24 -3.31 28.20 19.97
CA LEU A 24 -4.62 28.86 19.93
C LEU A 24 -5.31 28.44 18.64
N GLY A 25 -6.17 27.44 18.73
CA GLY A 25 -6.85 26.84 17.60
C GLY A 25 -7.59 25.59 18.02
N ASP A 26 -8.29 25.02 17.07
CA ASP A 26 -9.09 23.80 17.19
C ASP A 26 -9.45 23.33 15.77
N ASP A 27 -10.22 22.26 15.65
CA ASP A 27 -10.71 21.73 14.38
C ASP A 27 -11.45 22.81 13.57
N PHE A 28 -10.97 23.04 12.33
CA PHE A 28 -11.59 23.95 11.36
C PHE A 28 -11.88 25.37 11.89
N ARG A 29 -11.02 25.91 12.75
CA ARG A 29 -11.11 27.30 13.24
C ARG A 29 -10.56 28.30 12.23
N TYR A 30 -10.81 29.57 12.48
CA TYR A 30 -10.33 30.72 11.69
C TYR A 30 -10.92 30.80 10.28
N GLN A 31 -12.21 30.44 10.15
CA GLN A 31 -12.91 30.36 8.86
C GLN A 31 -13.53 31.68 8.40
N ASP A 32 -13.85 32.57 9.34
CA ASP A 32 -14.49 33.85 9.04
C ASP A 32 -13.80 35.03 9.73
N ASP A 33 -14.00 36.21 9.14
CA ASP A 33 -13.35 37.45 9.58
C ASP A 33 -13.76 37.84 10.99
N PHE A 34 -15.01 37.58 11.39
CA PHE A 34 -15.51 37.92 12.72
C PHE A 34 -14.83 37.09 13.81
N GLU A 35 -14.60 35.81 13.55
CA GLU A 35 -13.82 34.95 14.43
C GLU A 35 -12.37 35.44 14.55
N TRP A 36 -11.74 35.73 13.41
CA TRP A 36 -10.38 36.26 13.34
C TRP A 36 -10.23 37.55 14.16
N ASP A 37 -11.07 38.54 13.90
CA ASP A 37 -11.04 39.85 14.56
C ASP A 37 -11.25 39.69 16.07
N ASN A 38 -12.23 38.89 16.49
CA ASN A 38 -12.48 38.67 17.91
C ASN A 38 -11.31 37.99 18.60
N GLN A 39 -10.72 36.95 18.01
CA GLN A 39 -9.56 36.27 18.61
C GLN A 39 -8.37 37.22 18.66
N HIS A 40 -8.05 37.86 17.54
CA HIS A 40 -6.90 38.75 17.42
C HIS A 40 -7.00 39.93 18.40
N ASP A 41 -8.11 40.67 18.39
CA ASP A 41 -8.26 41.89 19.17
C ASP A 41 -8.31 41.64 20.68
N ASN A 42 -9.00 40.58 21.11
CA ASN A 42 -9.05 40.23 22.53
C ASN A 42 -7.68 39.79 23.04
N TYR A 43 -6.96 38.95 22.29
CA TYR A 43 -5.60 38.55 22.66
C TYR A 43 -4.62 39.72 22.62
N LYS A 44 -4.76 40.62 21.64
CA LYS A 44 -3.92 41.82 21.56
C LYS A 44 -4.08 42.70 22.79
N ARG A 45 -5.32 42.96 23.22
CA ARG A 45 -5.63 43.69 24.47
C ARG A 45 -5.06 42.99 25.70
N LEU A 46 -5.13 41.65 25.76
CA LEU A 46 -4.53 40.87 26.84
C LEU A 46 -3.00 40.98 26.85
N PHE A 47 -2.35 40.86 25.69
CA PHE A 47 -0.90 40.98 25.56
C PHE A 47 -0.44 42.38 25.98
N ASP A 48 -1.10 43.42 25.49
CA ASP A 48 -0.75 44.81 25.82
C ASP A 48 -0.90 45.05 27.33
N TYR A 49 -1.96 44.52 27.95
CA TYR A 49 -2.17 44.62 29.40
C TYR A 49 -1.12 43.85 30.21
N MET A 50 -0.76 42.63 29.80
CA MET A 50 0.23 41.80 30.49
C MET A 50 1.66 42.33 30.33
N ASN A 51 2.03 42.76 29.12
CA ASN A 51 3.38 43.23 28.80
C ASN A 51 3.69 44.59 29.43
N ASN A 52 2.66 45.41 29.71
CA ASN A 52 2.80 46.69 30.41
C ASN A 52 2.88 46.55 31.95
N ARG A 53 3.04 45.32 32.47
CA ARG A 53 3.14 45.03 33.90
C ARG A 53 4.43 44.29 34.23
N PRO A 54 5.51 45.03 34.52
CA PRO A 54 6.80 44.44 34.85
C PRO A 54 6.71 43.43 36.01
N GLU A 55 5.82 43.65 36.97
CA GLU A 55 5.62 42.78 38.13
C GLU A 55 5.06 41.38 37.76
N TRP A 56 4.52 41.22 36.55
CA TRP A 56 4.04 39.93 36.03
C TRP A 56 5.15 39.12 35.33
N ASN A 57 6.31 39.72 35.04
CA ASN A 57 7.46 39.04 34.44
C ASN A 57 7.10 38.18 33.21
N VAL A 58 6.24 38.70 32.34
CA VAL A 58 5.74 38.00 31.16
C VAL A 58 5.92 38.86 29.92
N LYS A 59 6.27 38.21 28.81
CA LYS A 59 6.23 38.80 27.48
C LYS A 59 5.41 37.89 26.57
N ALA A 60 4.16 38.24 26.35
CA ALA A 60 3.23 37.50 25.50
C ALA A 60 3.13 38.16 24.12
N ARG A 61 3.12 37.33 23.06
CA ARG A 61 2.94 37.75 21.67
C ARG A 61 2.34 36.60 20.87
N PHE A 62 1.76 36.93 19.71
CA PHE A 62 1.59 35.95 18.65
C PHE A 62 2.95 35.50 18.13
N GLY A 63 3.04 34.24 17.72
CA GLY A 63 4.24 33.63 17.19
C GLY A 63 3.91 32.35 16.45
N THR A 64 4.85 31.92 15.63
CA THR A 64 4.80 30.66 14.90
C THR A 64 5.42 29.53 15.72
N LEU A 65 5.32 28.28 15.24
CA LEU A 65 6.04 27.17 15.84
C LEU A 65 7.56 27.35 15.73
N ALA A 66 8.04 27.96 14.64
CA ALA A 66 9.45 28.30 14.45
C ALA A 66 9.93 29.31 15.50
N ASP A 67 9.19 30.41 15.71
CA ASP A 67 9.49 31.40 16.76
C ASP A 67 9.69 30.75 18.15
N TYR A 68 8.84 29.76 18.47
CA TYR A 68 8.93 29.04 19.74
C TYR A 68 10.23 28.22 19.84
N PHE A 69 10.53 27.42 18.81
CA PHE A 69 11.73 26.57 18.84
C PHE A 69 13.02 27.38 18.79
N ASP A 70 13.06 28.48 18.04
CA ASP A 70 14.22 29.40 18.00
C ASP A 70 14.49 30.02 19.39
N ALA A 71 13.43 30.48 20.06
CA ALA A 71 13.53 31.03 21.42
C ALA A 71 13.91 29.95 22.44
N LEU A 72 13.36 28.74 22.31
CA LEU A 72 13.67 27.61 23.17
C LEU A 72 15.15 27.22 23.05
N GLU A 73 15.66 27.07 21.82
CA GLU A 73 17.06 26.72 21.56
C GLU A 73 18.01 27.78 22.12
N SER A 74 17.71 29.06 21.87
CA SER A 74 18.48 30.18 22.42
C SER A 74 18.53 30.13 23.94
N ARG A 75 17.39 29.90 24.59
CA ARG A 75 17.28 29.81 26.06
C ARG A 75 18.06 28.62 26.63
N LEU A 76 18.00 27.46 25.98
CA LEU A 76 18.75 26.27 26.40
C LEU A 76 20.27 26.52 26.33
N LYS A 77 20.75 27.20 25.28
CA LYS A 77 22.16 27.60 25.14
C LYS A 77 22.60 28.59 26.22
N GLU A 78 21.83 29.66 26.42
CA GLU A 78 22.10 30.68 27.45
C GLU A 78 22.19 30.07 28.85
N GLU A 79 21.26 29.17 29.19
CA GLU A 79 21.18 28.54 30.51
C GLU A 79 22.06 27.28 30.63
N ARG A 80 22.77 26.88 29.56
CA ARG A 80 23.57 25.65 29.48
C ARG A 80 22.78 24.40 29.91
N LYS A 81 21.49 24.35 29.57
CA LYS A 81 20.58 23.24 29.91
C LYS A 81 20.54 22.19 28.80
N GLN A 82 20.46 20.94 29.23
CA GLN A 82 20.27 19.79 28.33
C GLN A 82 18.86 19.19 28.50
N LEU A 83 18.27 18.79 27.39
CA LEU A 83 17.02 18.03 27.35
C LEU A 83 17.31 16.54 27.56
N PRO A 84 16.39 15.77 28.15
CA PRO A 84 16.55 14.33 28.27
C PRO A 84 16.59 13.68 26.87
N ILE A 85 17.37 12.61 26.73
CA ILE A 85 17.36 11.75 25.55
C ILE A 85 16.30 10.69 25.77
N LEU A 86 15.42 10.48 24.79
CA LEU A 86 14.35 9.50 24.83
C LEU A 86 14.40 8.63 23.56
N SER A 87 14.18 7.32 23.72
CA SER A 87 14.02 6.35 22.62
C SER A 87 12.82 5.45 22.88
N GLY A 88 12.23 4.91 21.81
CA GLY A 88 11.00 4.10 21.85
C GLY A 88 9.91 4.66 20.93
N ASP A 89 8.67 4.23 21.14
CA ASP A 89 7.48 4.76 20.49
C ASP A 89 6.45 5.26 21.52
N PHE A 90 5.28 5.68 21.04
CA PHE A 90 4.15 6.09 21.86
C PHE A 90 2.90 5.25 21.57
N PHE A 91 3.07 3.95 21.29
CA PHE A 91 1.97 3.01 21.12
C PHE A 91 1.83 2.07 22.34
N THR A 92 0.62 1.66 22.73
CA THR A 92 -0.68 2.06 22.17
C THR A 92 -1.26 3.23 22.95
N TYR A 93 -1.69 4.29 22.25
CA TYR A 93 -2.30 5.48 22.85
C TYR A 93 -3.62 5.16 23.56
N ALA A 94 -3.83 5.79 24.71
CA ALA A 94 -5.11 5.87 25.41
C ALA A 94 -5.31 7.31 25.89
N ASP A 95 -6.46 7.90 25.57
CA ASP A 95 -6.81 9.26 25.97
C ASP A 95 -7.33 9.32 27.42
N ARG A 96 -7.89 8.21 27.91
CA ARG A 96 -8.38 8.03 29.28
C ARG A 96 -8.50 6.56 29.65
N ASP A 97 -8.39 6.28 30.94
CA ASP A 97 -8.68 4.98 31.56
C ASP A 97 -8.08 3.79 30.79
N ASP A 98 -8.90 2.83 30.39
CA ASP A 98 -8.57 1.64 29.61
C ASP A 98 -9.01 1.74 28.13
N HIS A 99 -9.32 2.95 27.65
CA HIS A 99 -9.74 3.20 26.27
C HIS A 99 -8.54 3.25 25.31
N TYR A 100 -7.90 2.10 25.07
CA TYR A 100 -6.79 2.00 24.12
C TYR A 100 -7.26 2.09 22.68
N TRP A 101 -6.58 2.93 21.88
CA TRP A 101 -6.90 3.14 20.47
C TRP A 101 -6.18 2.11 19.58
N SER A 102 -6.25 0.83 19.92
CA SER A 102 -5.69 -0.24 19.07
C SER A 102 -6.64 -0.70 17.96
N GLY A 103 -7.94 -0.38 18.06
CA GLY A 103 -8.94 -0.82 17.08
C GLY A 103 -8.66 -0.34 15.65
N TYR A 104 -8.15 0.89 15.50
CA TYR A 104 -7.86 1.46 14.18
C TYR A 104 -6.68 0.77 13.47
N PHE A 105 -5.90 -0.07 14.18
CA PHE A 105 -4.88 -0.92 13.55
C PHE A 105 -5.51 -1.90 12.55
N THR A 106 -6.78 -2.26 12.73
CA THR A 106 -7.49 -3.22 11.85
C THR A 106 -8.69 -2.63 11.12
N SER A 107 -9.33 -1.58 11.64
CA SER A 107 -10.54 -0.97 11.04
C SER A 107 -10.43 -0.78 9.53
N ARG A 108 -11.44 -1.27 8.78
CA ARG A 108 -11.52 -1.19 7.31
C ARG A 108 -10.29 -1.81 6.61
N PRO A 109 -9.99 -3.09 6.85
CA PRO A 109 -8.75 -3.73 6.40
C PRO A 109 -8.62 -3.80 4.88
N PHE A 110 -9.75 -3.81 4.16
CA PHE A 110 -9.77 -3.75 2.70
C PHE A 110 -8.96 -2.57 2.16
N TYR A 111 -9.17 -1.36 2.70
CA TYR A 111 -8.45 -0.16 2.24
C TYR A 111 -7.03 -0.08 2.76
N LYS A 112 -6.74 -0.65 3.93
CA LYS A 112 -5.35 -0.83 4.41
C LYS A 112 -4.55 -1.75 3.47
N HIS A 113 -5.18 -2.78 2.90
CA HIS A 113 -4.57 -3.59 1.86
C HIS A 113 -4.43 -2.80 0.55
N MET A 114 -5.48 -2.11 0.11
CA MET A 114 -5.46 -1.29 -1.11
C MET A 114 -4.36 -0.22 -1.08
N ASP A 115 -4.06 0.36 0.08
CA ASP A 115 -2.94 1.27 0.31
C ASP A 115 -1.59 0.65 -0.08
N ARG A 116 -1.30 -0.59 0.36
CA ARG A 116 -0.05 -1.28 0.01
C ARG A 116 0.04 -1.63 -1.47
N VAL A 117 -1.08 -2.01 -2.09
CA VAL A 117 -1.16 -2.23 -3.54
C VAL A 117 -0.87 -0.94 -4.30
N LEU A 118 -1.52 0.17 -3.92
CA LEU A 118 -1.31 1.46 -4.57
C LEU A 118 0.12 1.99 -4.33
N GLN A 119 0.69 1.77 -3.15
CA GLN A 119 2.08 2.08 -2.85
C GLN A 119 3.03 1.33 -3.80
N HIS A 120 2.80 0.03 -4.02
CA HIS A 120 3.58 -0.76 -4.96
C HIS A 120 3.46 -0.21 -6.40
N TYR A 121 2.24 0.05 -6.88
CA TYR A 121 2.03 0.58 -8.24
C TYR A 121 2.54 1.99 -8.43
N LEU A 122 2.46 2.86 -7.41
CA LEU A 122 3.10 4.18 -7.46
C LEU A 122 4.61 4.04 -7.63
N ARG A 123 5.26 3.19 -6.81
CA ARG A 123 6.70 2.92 -6.94
C ARG A 123 7.06 2.39 -8.33
N THR A 124 6.29 1.44 -8.85
CA THR A 124 6.47 0.89 -10.19
C THR A 124 6.40 1.98 -11.26
N ALA A 125 5.34 2.79 -11.22
CA ALA A 125 5.12 3.88 -12.16
C ALA A 125 6.21 4.96 -12.09
N GLU A 126 6.67 5.32 -10.88
CA GLU A 126 7.77 6.28 -10.72
C GLU A 126 9.08 5.77 -11.31
N ILE A 127 9.45 4.52 -11.01
CA ILE A 127 10.69 3.93 -11.49
C ILE A 127 10.65 3.78 -13.02
N SER A 128 9.59 3.19 -13.57
CA SER A 128 9.47 3.00 -15.02
C SER A 128 9.47 4.35 -15.75
N TYR A 129 8.73 5.34 -15.23
CA TYR A 129 8.73 6.70 -15.78
C TYR A 129 10.13 7.31 -15.75
N SER A 130 10.84 7.23 -14.63
CA SER A 130 12.20 7.77 -14.51
C SER A 130 13.19 7.10 -15.46
N LEU A 131 13.16 5.77 -15.58
CA LEU A 131 14.02 5.04 -16.54
C LEU A 131 13.74 5.47 -17.98
N ALA A 132 12.48 5.52 -18.37
CA ALA A 132 12.06 5.95 -19.71
C ALA A 132 12.44 7.43 -19.99
N ARG A 133 12.39 8.32 -18.99
CA ARG A 133 12.88 9.70 -19.13
C ARG A 133 14.38 9.77 -19.37
N ILE A 134 15.16 8.91 -18.70
CA ILE A 134 16.62 8.85 -18.86
C ILE A 134 16.99 8.31 -20.25
N ASP A 135 16.24 7.33 -20.77
CA ASP A 135 16.46 6.71 -22.07
C ASP A 135 16.08 7.59 -23.28
N GLY A 136 15.67 8.84 -23.06
CA GLY A 136 15.36 9.81 -24.12
C GLY A 136 13.88 10.18 -24.25
N GLY A 137 13.01 9.68 -23.36
CA GLY A 137 11.74 10.30 -22.96
C GLY A 137 10.72 10.62 -24.05
N GLY A 138 10.84 10.04 -25.25
CA GLY A 138 10.13 10.47 -26.45
C GLY A 138 8.60 10.45 -26.35
N ASP A 139 8.04 9.61 -25.47
CA ASP A 139 6.58 9.41 -25.31
C ASP A 139 6.05 9.88 -23.94
N LEU A 140 6.91 10.51 -23.13
CA LEU A 140 6.57 10.97 -21.79
C LEU A 140 6.32 12.48 -21.79
N ASP A 141 5.10 12.85 -22.15
CA ASP A 141 4.62 14.23 -22.11
C ASP A 141 4.19 14.68 -20.70
N ASP A 142 3.84 15.96 -20.57
CA ASP A 142 3.32 16.53 -19.32
C ASP A 142 2.03 15.85 -18.84
N GLY A 143 1.27 15.25 -19.77
CA GLY A 143 0.07 14.48 -19.47
C GLY A 143 0.35 13.17 -18.74
N VAL A 144 1.47 12.51 -19.01
CA VAL A 144 1.93 11.33 -18.26
C VAL A 144 2.40 11.72 -16.86
N LEU A 145 3.18 12.81 -16.75
CA LEU A 145 3.62 13.33 -15.45
C LEU A 145 2.43 13.76 -14.59
N SER A 146 1.43 14.42 -15.17
CA SER A 146 0.21 14.82 -14.47
C SER A 146 -0.52 13.61 -13.87
N LYS A 147 -0.68 12.51 -14.63
CA LYS A 147 -1.25 11.26 -14.10
C LYS A 147 -0.45 10.74 -12.91
N LEU A 148 0.88 10.70 -13.01
CA LEU A 148 1.74 10.26 -11.91
C LEU A 148 1.58 11.13 -10.66
N VAL A 149 1.44 12.45 -10.83
CA VAL A 149 1.15 13.39 -9.73
C VAL A 149 -0.22 13.10 -9.09
N GLU A 150 -1.23 12.74 -9.87
CA GLU A 150 -2.53 12.31 -9.33
C GLU A 150 -2.40 11.05 -8.46
N VAL A 151 -1.62 10.05 -8.90
CA VAL A 151 -1.34 8.84 -8.10
C VAL A 151 -0.69 9.21 -6.76
N ARG A 152 0.36 10.05 -6.79
CA ARG A 152 1.05 10.53 -5.57
C ARG A 152 0.11 11.24 -4.61
N ARG A 153 -0.77 12.11 -5.11
CA ARG A 153 -1.71 12.88 -4.31
C ARG A 153 -2.79 11.99 -3.68
N ALA A 154 -3.31 11.02 -4.42
CA ALA A 154 -4.32 10.10 -3.90
C ALA A 154 -3.77 9.25 -2.74
N LEU A 155 -2.59 8.65 -2.91
CA LEU A 155 -1.96 7.86 -1.85
C LEU A 155 -1.59 8.73 -0.64
N SER A 156 -1.01 9.92 -0.88
CA SER A 156 -0.66 10.88 0.18
C SER A 156 -1.89 11.34 0.97
N LEU A 157 -3.01 11.62 0.29
CA LEU A 157 -4.26 12.01 0.93
C LEU A 157 -4.82 10.86 1.79
N PHE A 158 -4.68 9.61 1.36
CA PHE A 158 -5.11 8.46 2.15
C PHE A 158 -4.26 8.25 3.41
N GLN A 159 -3.00 8.73 3.44
CA GLN A 159 -2.18 8.72 4.66
C GLN A 159 -2.70 9.65 5.77
N HIS A 160 -3.73 10.45 5.49
CA HIS A 160 -4.44 11.19 6.52
C HIS A 160 -4.81 10.28 7.71
N HIS A 161 -4.72 10.81 8.93
CA HIS A 161 -4.96 10.04 10.15
C HIS A 161 -6.43 9.60 10.34
N ASP A 162 -7.35 9.99 9.46
CA ASP A 162 -8.69 9.37 9.32
C ASP A 162 -8.89 8.56 8.02
N GLY A 163 -7.89 8.56 7.13
CA GLY A 163 -7.87 7.76 5.92
C GLY A 163 -7.42 6.33 6.21
N VAL A 164 -6.11 6.11 6.23
CA VAL A 164 -5.48 4.79 6.41
C VAL A 164 -5.87 4.10 7.72
N THR A 165 -6.17 4.88 8.76
CA THR A 165 -6.66 4.39 10.06
C THR A 165 -8.07 3.80 9.98
N GLY A 166 -8.86 4.21 9.00
CA GLY A 166 -10.23 3.76 8.79
C GLY A 166 -11.26 4.36 9.75
N THR A 167 -10.97 5.52 10.34
CA THR A 167 -11.83 6.20 11.33
C THR A 167 -12.80 7.22 10.71
N ALA A 168 -12.67 7.53 9.41
CA ALA A 168 -13.63 8.40 8.73
C ALA A 168 -15.03 7.78 8.56
N LYS A 169 -16.02 8.64 8.29
CA LYS A 169 -17.40 8.22 7.96
C LYS A 169 -17.44 7.41 6.66
N ALA A 170 -18.46 6.56 6.50
CA ALA A 170 -18.60 5.67 5.35
C ALA A 170 -18.51 6.40 3.99
N ALA A 171 -19.17 7.55 3.83
CA ALA A 171 -19.10 8.33 2.59
C ALA A 171 -17.68 8.84 2.27
N VAL A 172 -16.92 9.24 3.29
CA VAL A 172 -15.53 9.71 3.15
C VAL A 172 -14.61 8.55 2.79
N VAL A 173 -14.83 7.37 3.38
CA VAL A 173 -14.10 6.16 3.00
C VAL A 173 -14.39 5.74 1.57
N ASN A 174 -15.63 5.83 1.12
CA ASN A 174 -15.96 5.58 -0.28
C ASN A 174 -15.23 6.57 -1.20
N ASP A 175 -15.16 7.85 -0.83
CA ASP A 175 -14.39 8.86 -1.58
C ASP A 175 -12.89 8.52 -1.63
N TYR A 176 -12.28 8.11 -0.52
CA TYR A 176 -10.90 7.60 -0.51
C TYR A 176 -10.74 6.39 -1.44
N GLY A 177 -11.67 5.43 -1.37
CA GLY A 177 -11.69 4.24 -2.22
C GLY A 177 -11.72 4.59 -3.70
N GLU A 178 -12.63 5.48 -4.13
CA GLU A 178 -12.73 5.92 -5.52
C GLU A 178 -11.47 6.64 -5.99
N LYS A 179 -10.85 7.49 -5.16
CA LYS A 179 -9.58 8.14 -5.49
C LYS A 179 -8.45 7.13 -5.62
N MET A 180 -8.35 6.15 -4.73
CA MET A 180 -7.35 5.09 -4.83
C MET A 180 -7.58 4.20 -6.05
N LEU A 181 -8.83 3.88 -6.40
CA LEU A 181 -9.15 3.11 -7.61
C LEU A 181 -8.74 3.87 -8.87
N SER A 182 -9.05 5.16 -8.95
CA SER A 182 -8.60 6.02 -10.05
C SER A 182 -7.08 6.08 -10.11
N ALA A 183 -6.41 6.16 -8.95
CA ALA A 183 -4.95 6.19 -8.89
C ALA A 183 -4.31 4.87 -9.36
N LEU A 184 -4.88 3.71 -9.04
CA LEU A 184 -4.42 2.42 -9.57
C LEU A 184 -4.47 2.39 -11.11
N LYS A 185 -5.59 2.83 -11.71
CA LYS A 185 -5.74 2.91 -13.17
C LYS A 185 -4.72 3.85 -13.81
N ARG A 186 -4.49 5.02 -13.19
CA ARG A 186 -3.48 5.98 -13.66
C ARG A 186 -2.05 5.47 -13.51
N ALA A 187 -1.76 4.69 -12.47
CA ALA A 187 -0.46 4.05 -12.29
C ALA A 187 -0.21 2.99 -13.38
N GLU A 188 -1.22 2.21 -13.74
CA GLU A 188 -1.18 1.28 -14.88
C GLU A 188 -0.92 2.02 -16.19
N GLU A 189 -1.66 3.10 -16.49
CA GLU A 189 -1.43 3.93 -17.68
C GLU A 189 0.00 4.50 -17.75
N VAL A 190 0.51 5.07 -16.65
CA VAL A 190 1.87 5.63 -16.61
C VAL A 190 2.91 4.52 -16.81
N THR A 191 2.73 3.38 -16.14
CA THR A 191 3.66 2.24 -16.22
C THR A 191 3.71 1.68 -17.63
N THR A 192 2.56 1.43 -18.25
CA THR A 192 2.47 0.87 -19.60
C THR A 192 3.04 1.80 -20.66
N ILE A 193 2.77 3.11 -20.58
CA ILE A 193 3.38 4.10 -21.49
C ILE A 193 4.91 4.12 -21.32
N ALA A 194 5.39 4.18 -20.07
CA ALA A 194 6.81 4.25 -19.80
C ALA A 194 7.57 3.00 -20.25
N ILE A 195 7.06 1.80 -19.94
CA ILE A 195 7.65 0.53 -20.39
C ILE A 195 7.57 0.42 -21.92
N GLY A 196 6.46 0.82 -22.55
CA GLY A 196 6.32 0.81 -24.00
C GLY A 196 7.37 1.69 -24.69
N SER A 197 7.70 2.84 -24.09
CA SER A 197 8.77 3.72 -24.56
C SER A 197 10.15 3.05 -24.45
N LEU A 198 10.44 2.38 -23.32
CA LEU A 198 11.69 1.63 -23.10
C LEU A 198 11.86 0.44 -24.07
N LEU A 199 10.76 -0.19 -24.48
CA LEU A 199 10.78 -1.26 -25.49
C LEU A 199 10.95 -0.71 -26.93
N GLY A 200 11.12 0.61 -27.11
CA GLY A 200 11.34 1.25 -28.39
C GLY A 200 10.09 1.32 -29.29
N ASN A 201 8.90 1.03 -28.77
CA ASN A 201 7.69 0.85 -29.58
C ASN A 201 6.61 1.89 -29.25
N LYS A 202 6.83 3.10 -29.77
CA LYS A 202 6.15 4.37 -29.41
C LYS A 202 4.64 4.46 -29.68
N SER A 203 3.98 3.41 -30.20
CA SER A 203 2.55 3.49 -30.56
C SER A 203 1.80 2.17 -30.83
N ARG A 204 2.40 0.98 -30.60
CA ARG A 204 1.79 -0.29 -31.08
C ARG A 204 1.59 -1.39 -30.04
N ILE A 205 2.09 -1.25 -28.81
CA ILE A 205 1.93 -2.29 -27.78
C ILE A 205 0.83 -1.86 -26.81
N SER A 206 -0.31 -2.55 -26.89
CA SER A 206 -1.36 -2.45 -25.87
C SER A 206 -0.97 -3.35 -24.69
N MET A 207 -0.59 -2.74 -23.57
CA MET A 207 -0.31 -3.46 -22.33
C MET A 207 -1.37 -3.13 -21.28
N SER A 208 -1.62 -4.09 -20.40
CA SER A 208 -2.43 -3.93 -19.21
C SER A 208 -1.83 -4.75 -18.08
N PHE A 209 -2.09 -4.37 -16.83
CA PHE A 209 -1.73 -5.21 -15.70
C PHE A 209 -2.55 -6.51 -15.72
N ASP A 210 -1.98 -7.57 -15.18
CA ASP A 210 -2.57 -8.90 -15.09
C ASP A 210 -3.82 -8.95 -14.20
N GLU A 211 -3.96 -7.99 -13.28
CA GLU A 211 -5.16 -7.80 -12.47
C GLU A 211 -5.79 -6.43 -12.68
N PHE A 212 -7.11 -6.36 -12.49
CA PHE A 212 -7.85 -5.09 -12.44
C PHE A 212 -8.91 -5.11 -11.34
N ARG A 213 -9.45 -3.93 -11.01
CA ARG A 213 -10.56 -3.78 -10.07
C ARG A 213 -11.73 -3.07 -10.75
N ALA A 214 -12.91 -3.68 -10.70
CA ALA A 214 -14.12 -3.08 -11.26
C ALA A 214 -14.63 -1.91 -10.40
N LYS A 215 -14.56 -2.05 -9.08
CA LYS A 215 -15.04 -1.07 -8.09
C LYS A 215 -14.05 -0.91 -6.95
N GLN A 216 -14.20 0.18 -6.21
CA GLN A 216 -13.30 0.53 -5.12
C GLN A 216 -13.38 -0.46 -3.94
N ASP A 217 -14.50 -1.15 -3.79
CA ASP A 217 -14.79 -2.13 -2.73
C ASP A 217 -14.82 -3.58 -3.25
N ALA A 218 -14.35 -3.81 -4.48
CA ALA A 218 -14.27 -5.14 -5.08
C ALA A 218 -12.86 -5.73 -4.96
N MET A 219 -12.80 -7.05 -4.81
CA MET A 219 -11.54 -7.81 -4.93
C MET A 219 -10.93 -7.62 -6.33
N PRO A 220 -9.59 -7.71 -6.47
CA PRO A 220 -8.99 -7.69 -7.80
C PRO A 220 -9.41 -8.94 -8.58
N GLU A 221 -9.57 -8.77 -9.89
CA GLU A 221 -9.90 -9.82 -10.84
C GLU A 221 -8.70 -10.04 -11.75
N ALA A 222 -8.22 -11.29 -11.83
CA ALA A 222 -7.19 -11.69 -12.76
C ALA A 222 -7.73 -11.72 -14.19
N ARG A 223 -6.95 -11.15 -15.11
CA ARG A 223 -7.13 -11.26 -16.56
C ARG A 223 -6.69 -12.65 -16.99
N VAL A 224 -7.41 -13.18 -17.96
CA VAL A 224 -7.14 -14.49 -18.55
C VAL A 224 -6.33 -14.28 -19.81
N PHE A 225 -5.17 -14.91 -19.88
CA PHE A 225 -4.30 -14.87 -21.04
C PHE A 225 -4.71 -15.95 -22.05
N GLU A 226 -4.74 -15.55 -23.32
CA GLU A 226 -4.97 -16.44 -24.47
C GLU A 226 -3.64 -16.89 -25.07
N ALA A 227 -3.68 -17.89 -25.95
CA ALA A 227 -2.53 -18.23 -26.78
C ALA A 227 -2.07 -17.01 -27.61
N ASP A 228 -0.79 -16.96 -27.93
CA ASP A 228 -0.13 -15.86 -28.66
C ASP A 228 -0.11 -14.50 -27.92
N SER A 229 -0.50 -14.50 -26.64
CA SER A 229 -0.30 -13.34 -25.75
C SER A 229 1.15 -13.25 -25.29
N SER A 230 1.58 -12.07 -24.85
CA SER A 230 2.87 -11.87 -24.19
C SER A 230 2.68 -11.44 -22.74
N LEU A 231 3.57 -11.89 -21.86
CA LEU A 231 3.67 -11.46 -20.49
C LEU A 231 4.98 -10.71 -20.29
N LEU A 232 4.92 -9.54 -19.64
CA LEU A 232 6.08 -8.79 -19.24
C LEU A 232 6.13 -8.74 -17.72
N LEU A 233 7.24 -9.20 -17.14
CA LEU A 233 7.55 -9.02 -15.72
C LEU A 233 8.52 -7.87 -15.56
N PHE A 234 8.29 -6.99 -14.60
CA PHE A 234 9.16 -5.84 -14.32
C PHE A 234 9.60 -5.83 -12.86
N ASN A 235 10.90 -5.85 -12.62
CA ASN A 235 11.48 -5.87 -11.29
C ASN A 235 11.84 -4.46 -10.81
N THR A 236 11.09 -3.95 -9.83
CA THR A 236 11.36 -2.62 -9.24
C THR A 236 12.47 -2.62 -8.18
N LEU A 237 13.08 -3.76 -7.90
CA LEU A 237 14.19 -3.89 -6.94
C LEU A 237 15.53 -3.62 -7.64
N ALA A 238 16.48 -3.08 -6.87
CA ALA A 238 17.84 -2.83 -7.33
C ALA A 238 18.75 -4.08 -7.29
N HIS A 239 18.16 -5.27 -7.21
CA HIS A 239 18.85 -6.56 -7.26
C HIS A 239 18.00 -7.55 -8.08
N ALA A 240 18.66 -8.55 -8.65
CA ALA A 240 17.99 -9.64 -9.36
C ALA A 240 17.03 -10.39 -8.41
N ARG A 241 15.88 -10.79 -8.93
CA ARG A 241 14.86 -11.52 -8.16
C ARG A 241 14.43 -12.74 -8.95
N ALA A 242 14.49 -13.90 -8.30
CA ALA A 242 13.95 -15.14 -8.81
C ALA A 242 12.77 -15.58 -7.94
N GLU A 243 11.61 -15.81 -8.55
CA GLU A 243 10.40 -16.24 -7.86
C GLU A 243 9.44 -17.02 -8.75
N VAL A 244 8.49 -17.70 -8.13
CA VAL A 244 7.37 -18.30 -8.85
C VAL A 244 6.35 -17.21 -9.18
N ALA A 245 6.12 -16.96 -10.46
CA ALA A 245 5.06 -16.09 -10.96
C ALA A 245 3.89 -16.94 -11.43
N CYS A 246 2.66 -16.52 -11.15
CA CYS A 246 1.44 -17.24 -11.54
C CYS A 246 0.50 -16.30 -12.29
N ILE A 247 -0.05 -16.78 -13.42
CA ILE A 247 -1.03 -16.06 -14.24
C ILE A 247 -2.23 -16.96 -14.53
N GLN A 248 -3.37 -16.38 -14.93
CA GLN A 248 -4.51 -17.18 -15.38
C GLN A 248 -4.51 -17.33 -16.91
N VAL A 249 -4.72 -18.55 -17.41
CA VAL A 249 -4.79 -18.87 -18.84
C VAL A 249 -6.13 -19.50 -19.22
N ALA A 250 -6.57 -19.31 -20.46
CA ALA A 250 -7.90 -19.72 -20.93
C ALA A 250 -8.04 -21.23 -21.19
N SER A 251 -6.91 -21.93 -21.35
CA SER A 251 -6.87 -23.32 -21.78
C SER A 251 -5.72 -24.07 -21.11
N PRO A 252 -5.90 -25.37 -20.80
CA PRO A 252 -4.83 -26.20 -20.24
C PRO A 252 -3.71 -26.51 -21.23
N ASN A 253 -3.89 -26.15 -22.51
CA ASN A 253 -2.91 -26.33 -23.58
C ASN A 253 -2.00 -25.11 -23.79
N ILE A 254 -2.20 -24.04 -23.02
CA ILE A 254 -1.36 -22.85 -23.10
C ILE A 254 -0.10 -23.03 -22.25
N ARG A 255 1.07 -22.80 -22.85
CA ARG A 255 2.38 -22.87 -22.18
C ARG A 255 3.11 -21.56 -22.32
N ILE A 256 4.03 -21.32 -21.38
CA ILE A 256 4.89 -20.14 -21.39
C ILE A 256 6.31 -20.53 -21.80
N LYS A 257 6.98 -19.65 -22.56
CA LYS A 257 8.39 -19.75 -22.93
C LYS A 257 9.04 -18.37 -22.86
N ARG A 258 10.36 -18.33 -22.64
CA ARG A 258 11.16 -17.11 -22.73
C ARG A 258 11.28 -16.65 -24.19
N SER A 259 11.74 -15.41 -24.35
CA SER A 259 11.98 -14.80 -25.68
C SER A 259 13.03 -15.54 -26.52
N ASP A 260 13.94 -16.31 -25.90
CA ASP A 260 14.91 -17.18 -26.59
C ASP A 260 14.32 -18.54 -27.02
N GLY A 261 13.03 -18.77 -26.75
CA GLY A 261 12.31 -20.01 -27.04
C GLY A 261 12.40 -21.07 -25.95
N THR A 262 13.18 -20.85 -24.88
CA THR A 262 13.33 -21.84 -23.80
C THR A 262 12.11 -21.85 -22.86
N PRO A 263 11.48 -23.00 -22.60
CA PRO A 263 10.41 -23.08 -21.60
C PRO A 263 11.00 -23.07 -20.18
N PRO A 264 10.54 -22.19 -19.26
CA PRO A 264 10.84 -22.34 -17.85
C PRO A 264 10.11 -23.55 -17.27
N GLU A 265 10.56 -24.01 -16.10
CA GLU A 265 9.78 -24.93 -15.27
C GLU A 265 8.42 -24.29 -14.97
N GLN A 266 7.36 -25.04 -15.23
CA GLN A 266 6.00 -24.53 -15.13
C GLN A 266 5.02 -25.62 -14.68
N GLN A 267 4.01 -25.18 -13.95
CA GLN A 267 2.99 -26.01 -13.33
C GLN A 267 1.61 -25.44 -13.63
N LEU A 268 0.65 -26.30 -13.95
CA LEU A 268 -0.73 -25.93 -14.19
C LEU A 268 -1.63 -26.39 -13.04
N ALA A 269 -2.51 -25.52 -12.59
CA ALA A 269 -3.49 -25.78 -11.54
C ALA A 269 -4.91 -25.35 -11.96
N PRO A 270 -5.96 -25.98 -11.41
CA PRO A 270 -7.32 -25.48 -11.59
C PRO A 270 -7.53 -24.20 -10.78
N VAL A 271 -8.28 -23.23 -11.32
CA VAL A 271 -8.70 -22.07 -10.54
C VAL A 271 -9.93 -22.46 -9.72
N LEU A 272 -9.77 -22.61 -8.41
CA LEU A 272 -10.84 -23.04 -7.51
C LEU A 272 -11.58 -21.84 -6.91
N GLY A 273 -12.91 -21.92 -6.87
CA GLY A 273 -13.80 -20.97 -6.21
C GLY A 273 -14.59 -21.63 -5.08
N HIS A 274 -15.13 -20.81 -4.17
CA HIS A 274 -15.99 -21.28 -3.10
C HIS A 274 -17.35 -20.58 -3.16
N ARG A 275 -18.43 -21.37 -3.29
CA ARG A 275 -19.81 -20.85 -3.34
C ARG A 275 -20.74 -21.80 -2.59
N GLY A 276 -21.55 -21.26 -1.67
CA GLY A 276 -22.56 -22.03 -0.95
C GLY A 276 -22.00 -23.18 -0.11
N GLY A 277 -20.78 -23.05 0.43
CA GLY A 277 -20.14 -24.10 1.23
C GLY A 277 -19.46 -25.21 0.40
N ARG A 278 -19.42 -25.07 -0.93
CA ARG A 278 -18.79 -26.04 -1.84
C ARG A 278 -17.67 -25.39 -2.64
N VAL A 279 -16.65 -26.19 -2.93
CA VAL A 279 -15.54 -25.83 -3.81
C VAL A 279 -15.88 -26.26 -5.24
N HIS A 280 -15.70 -25.36 -6.19
CA HIS A 280 -15.91 -25.62 -7.62
C HIS A 280 -14.69 -25.18 -8.41
N SER A 281 -14.41 -25.85 -9.52
CA SER A 281 -13.47 -25.36 -10.53
C SER A 281 -14.13 -24.25 -11.34
N GLN A 282 -13.37 -23.20 -11.70
CA GLN A 282 -13.83 -22.15 -12.59
C GLN A 282 -13.63 -22.58 -14.05
N PRO A 283 -14.70 -22.78 -14.84
CA PRO A 283 -14.56 -23.25 -16.21
C PRO A 283 -13.77 -22.27 -17.08
N GLY A 284 -12.87 -22.80 -17.92
CA GLY A 284 -12.08 -22.00 -18.86
C GLY A 284 -11.05 -21.09 -18.18
N ARG A 285 -10.66 -21.38 -16.93
CA ARG A 285 -9.62 -20.66 -16.20
C ARG A 285 -8.68 -21.64 -15.51
N PHE A 286 -7.40 -21.53 -15.83
CA PHE A 286 -6.34 -22.33 -15.24
C PHE A 286 -5.24 -21.40 -14.72
N GLU A 287 -4.62 -21.75 -13.61
CA GLU A 287 -3.47 -21.02 -13.08
C GLU A 287 -2.19 -21.67 -13.61
N LEU A 288 -1.40 -20.91 -14.36
CA LEU A 288 -0.10 -21.31 -14.86
C LEU A 288 0.97 -20.61 -14.02
N CYS A 289 1.65 -21.38 -13.18
CA CYS A 289 2.77 -20.92 -12.37
C CYS A 289 4.10 -21.33 -13.02
N PHE A 290 5.10 -20.46 -12.99
CA PHE A 290 6.41 -20.73 -13.59
C PHE A 290 7.53 -20.01 -12.85
N TRP A 291 8.74 -20.54 -12.95
CA TRP A 291 9.92 -19.90 -12.38
C TRP A 291 10.40 -18.74 -13.26
N ALA A 292 10.45 -17.53 -12.69
CA ALA A 292 10.90 -16.32 -13.37
C ALA A 292 12.12 -15.72 -12.66
N GLU A 293 13.10 -15.22 -13.42
CA GLU A 293 14.29 -14.56 -12.90
C GLU A 293 14.54 -13.23 -13.60
N VAL A 294 14.19 -12.13 -12.94
CA VAL A 294 14.28 -10.79 -13.51
C VAL A 294 15.42 -10.00 -12.88
N SER A 295 16.32 -9.49 -13.71
CA SER A 295 17.44 -8.64 -13.29
C SER A 295 17.00 -7.36 -12.58
N ALA A 296 17.94 -6.71 -11.88
CA ALA A 296 17.70 -5.46 -11.17
C ALA A 296 17.16 -4.36 -12.11
N LEU A 297 16.04 -3.71 -11.73
CA LEU A 297 15.43 -2.61 -12.48
C LEU A 297 15.16 -2.94 -13.97
N ALA A 298 14.96 -4.22 -14.29
CA ALA A 298 14.82 -4.71 -15.65
C ALA A 298 13.43 -5.33 -15.88
N SER A 299 13.09 -5.53 -17.15
CA SER A 299 11.93 -6.32 -17.56
C SER A 299 12.34 -7.57 -18.32
N GLU A 300 11.56 -8.63 -18.19
CA GLU A 300 11.68 -9.86 -18.97
C GLU A 300 10.36 -10.16 -19.67
N VAL A 301 10.44 -10.59 -20.93
CA VAL A 301 9.28 -10.90 -21.77
C VAL A 301 9.18 -12.40 -22.00
N PHE A 302 7.98 -12.90 -21.80
CA PHE A 302 7.58 -14.29 -22.02
C PHE A 302 6.47 -14.36 -23.06
N GLU A 303 6.46 -15.42 -23.84
CA GLU A 303 5.46 -15.70 -24.87
C GLU A 303 4.57 -16.87 -24.44
N LEU A 304 3.26 -16.69 -24.55
CA LEU A 304 2.29 -17.75 -24.38
C LEU A 304 1.99 -18.38 -25.73
N HIS A 305 1.99 -19.71 -25.81
CA HIS A 305 1.74 -20.44 -27.05
C HIS A 305 0.88 -21.67 -26.80
N TRP A 306 0.21 -22.12 -27.84
CA TRP A 306 -0.62 -23.33 -27.82
C TRP A 306 0.24 -24.59 -28.04
N MET A 307 -0.10 -25.69 -27.36
CA MET A 307 0.55 -26.99 -27.49
C MET A 307 -0.48 -28.13 -27.60
N ASP A 308 -0.41 -28.93 -28.67
CA ASP A 308 -1.44 -29.92 -29.04
C ASP A 308 -1.25 -31.35 -28.46
N GLU A 309 -0.12 -31.68 -27.83
CA GLU A 309 0.25 -33.03 -27.34
C GLU A 309 0.94 -33.00 -25.95
N PRO A 310 1.04 -34.12 -25.18
CA PRO A 310 0.79 -34.09 -23.74
C PRO A 310 1.82 -33.27 -22.96
N SER A 311 1.25 -32.35 -22.18
CA SER A 311 1.80 -31.38 -21.24
C SER A 311 3.29 -31.49 -20.88
N THR A 312 4.08 -30.47 -21.23
CA THR A 312 5.37 -30.17 -20.56
C THR A 312 5.22 -29.52 -19.18
N ALA A 313 4.01 -29.10 -18.80
CA ALA A 313 3.74 -28.55 -17.47
C ALA A 313 3.37 -29.68 -16.52
N GLU A 314 3.93 -29.64 -15.32
CA GLU A 314 3.48 -30.52 -14.24
C GLU A 314 2.04 -30.14 -13.86
N LEU A 315 1.17 -31.12 -13.64
CA LEU A 315 -0.20 -30.87 -13.21
C LEU A 315 -0.29 -30.94 -11.69
N VAL A 316 -1.02 -30.01 -11.07
CA VAL A 316 -1.28 -30.06 -9.63
C VAL A 316 -2.18 -31.26 -9.29
N LEU A 317 -1.75 -32.05 -8.32
CA LEU A 317 -2.60 -33.02 -7.61
C LEU A 317 -3.48 -32.29 -6.59
N VAL A 318 -4.80 -32.37 -6.76
CA VAL A 318 -5.75 -31.74 -5.83
C VAL A 318 -6.08 -32.72 -4.70
N LYS A 319 -5.75 -32.37 -3.46
CA LYS A 319 -6.09 -33.16 -2.28
C LYS A 319 -7.21 -32.52 -1.49
N GLY A 320 -8.23 -33.29 -1.11
CA GLY A 320 -9.33 -32.76 -0.30
C GLY A 320 -10.32 -33.81 0.17
N ARG A 321 -11.32 -33.39 0.95
CA ARG A 321 -12.37 -34.28 1.46
C ARG A 321 -13.39 -34.71 0.39
N ALA A 322 -13.61 -33.84 -0.59
CA ALA A 322 -14.52 -34.03 -1.69
C ALA A 322 -13.92 -33.44 -2.96
N LYS A 323 -14.15 -34.09 -4.12
CA LYS A 323 -13.71 -33.60 -5.42
C LYS A 323 -14.41 -32.26 -5.69
N PRO A 324 -13.68 -31.19 -6.07
CA PRO A 324 -14.30 -29.94 -6.47
C PRO A 324 -15.31 -30.18 -7.61
N GLU A 325 -16.45 -29.50 -7.55
CA GLU A 325 -17.46 -29.58 -8.61
C GLU A 325 -16.88 -29.04 -9.91
N GLY A 326 -17.02 -29.80 -11.01
CA GLY A 326 -16.51 -29.41 -12.33
C GLY A 326 -14.99 -29.46 -12.48
N LEU A 327 -14.25 -30.13 -11.59
CA LEU A 327 -12.82 -30.37 -11.79
C LEU A 327 -12.60 -31.25 -13.01
N ASP A 328 -11.84 -30.73 -13.99
CA ASP A 328 -11.49 -31.43 -15.22
C ASP A 328 -10.79 -32.77 -14.94
N ASP A 329 -11.08 -33.77 -15.76
CA ASP A 329 -10.65 -35.16 -15.52
C ASP A 329 -9.14 -35.37 -15.71
N PHE A 330 -8.43 -34.42 -16.34
CA PHE A 330 -6.98 -34.45 -16.45
C PHE A 330 -6.26 -33.96 -15.19
N PHE A 331 -6.97 -33.32 -14.24
CA PHE A 331 -6.43 -33.07 -12.91
C PHE A 331 -6.70 -34.26 -12.00
N GLU A 332 -5.64 -34.79 -11.42
CA GLU A 332 -5.77 -35.84 -10.42
C GLU A 332 -6.40 -35.30 -9.13
N PHE A 333 -7.29 -36.10 -8.54
CA PHE A 333 -7.90 -35.82 -7.24
C PHE A 333 -7.67 -36.97 -6.28
N GLU A 334 -7.08 -36.66 -5.12
CA GLU A 334 -6.89 -37.61 -4.02
C GLU A 334 -7.79 -37.23 -2.85
N GLN A 335 -8.67 -38.17 -2.48
CA GLN A 335 -9.51 -37.98 -1.32
C GLN A 335 -8.69 -38.18 -0.04
N SER A 336 -8.64 -37.16 0.81
CA SER A 336 -8.00 -37.24 2.12
C SER A 336 -9.01 -37.02 3.25
N SER A 337 -8.99 -37.95 4.22
CA SER A 337 -9.75 -37.87 5.48
C SER A 337 -8.85 -37.54 6.68
N GLY A 338 -7.53 -37.64 6.51
CA GLY A 338 -6.52 -37.40 7.54
C GLY A 338 -5.77 -36.10 7.34
N SER A 339 -4.70 -35.89 8.12
CA SER A 339 -3.80 -34.75 7.91
C SER A 339 -3.20 -34.79 6.49
N VAL A 340 -3.04 -33.60 5.90
CA VAL A 340 -2.42 -33.43 4.58
C VAL A 340 -1.03 -32.87 4.78
N GLU A 341 -0.04 -33.47 4.16
CA GLU A 341 1.35 -33.05 4.23
C GLU A 341 1.79 -32.48 2.88
N LEU A 342 2.43 -31.32 2.91
CA LEU A 342 3.08 -30.68 1.76
C LEU A 342 4.56 -30.50 2.09
N SER A 343 5.44 -30.93 1.19
CA SER A 343 6.89 -30.87 1.42
C SER A 343 7.62 -30.33 0.20
N ASN A 344 8.69 -29.59 0.46
CA ASN A 344 9.72 -29.27 -0.53
C ASN A 344 11.11 -29.56 0.07
N SER A 345 12.16 -29.06 -0.56
CA SER A 345 13.55 -29.23 -0.11
C SER A 345 13.91 -28.49 1.18
N LEU A 346 13.08 -27.54 1.63
CA LEU A 346 13.34 -26.69 2.80
C LEU A 346 12.53 -27.09 4.03
N LEU A 347 11.26 -27.47 3.82
CA LEU A 347 10.35 -27.79 4.91
C LEU A 347 9.27 -28.80 4.51
N THR A 348 8.67 -29.42 5.52
CA THR A 348 7.39 -30.13 5.45
C THR A 348 6.37 -29.42 6.34
N ALA A 349 5.23 -29.04 5.77
CA ALA A 349 4.10 -28.46 6.48
C ALA A 349 2.94 -29.46 6.56
N VAL A 350 2.42 -29.69 7.76
CA VAL A 350 1.30 -30.61 8.01
C VAL A 350 0.06 -29.81 8.35
N PHE A 351 -1.03 -30.07 7.63
CA PHE A 351 -2.32 -29.42 7.79
C PHE A 351 -3.33 -30.37 8.43
N SER A 352 -4.25 -29.82 9.20
CA SER A 352 -5.38 -30.53 9.76
C SER A 352 -6.34 -30.93 8.64
N GLY A 353 -6.54 -32.24 8.44
CA GLY A 353 -7.58 -32.74 7.52
C GLY A 353 -9.00 -32.32 7.92
N ASN A 354 -9.19 -31.87 9.16
CA ASN A 354 -10.49 -31.46 9.68
C ASN A 354 -10.82 -29.99 9.46
N THR A 355 -9.84 -29.12 9.65
CA THR A 355 -10.04 -27.67 9.64
C THR A 355 -9.32 -26.98 8.49
N GLY A 356 -8.40 -27.65 7.80
CA GLY A 356 -7.51 -27.07 6.80
C GLY A 356 -6.39 -26.19 7.40
N PHE A 357 -6.37 -25.97 8.72
CA PHE A 357 -5.34 -25.15 9.35
C PHE A 357 -4.01 -25.88 9.50
N LEU A 358 -2.93 -25.12 9.35
CA LEU A 358 -1.57 -25.57 9.62
C LEU A 358 -1.45 -26.08 11.07
N LYS A 359 -0.86 -27.27 11.25
CA LYS A 359 -0.63 -27.90 12.56
C LYS A 359 0.82 -27.83 13.00
N VAL A 360 1.75 -28.19 12.11
CA VAL A 360 3.18 -28.26 12.42
C VAL A 360 4.00 -28.02 11.15
N ILE A 361 5.19 -27.43 11.33
CA ILE A 361 6.21 -27.28 10.29
C ILE A 361 7.46 -28.03 10.78
N PHE A 362 8.04 -28.85 9.92
CA PHE A 362 9.35 -29.46 10.08
C PHE A 362 10.30 -28.79 9.09
N TRP A 363 11.42 -28.25 9.58
CA TRP A 363 12.50 -27.72 8.75
C TRP A 363 13.52 -28.84 8.51
N HIS A 364 13.97 -29.01 7.26
CA HIS A 364 14.90 -30.08 6.86
C HIS A 364 16.36 -29.73 7.13
#